data_AF-A0A921E796-F1
#
_entry.id   AF-A0A921E796-F1
#
_cell.length_a   1.000
_cell.length_b   1.000
_cell.length_c   1.000
_cell.angle_alpha   90.00
_cell.angle_beta   90.00
_cell.angle_gamma   90.00
#
_symmetry.space_group_name_H-M   'P 1'
#
loop_
_entity.id
_entity.type
_entity.pdbx_description
1 polymer ?
#
loop_
_entity_poly.entity_id
_entity_poly.type
_entity_poly.pdbx_seq_one_letter_code
_entity_poly.pdbx_strand_id
1 'polypeptide(L)'
;MLHACTTSILMLAIAVCACSCRSSKQTQQLQVSEQPGRIDGITETPALPGDIRFDVPASSIIYRADPAYAQNVPVGVTPSGNAVIYVPSPSDAAAAPVPLADGYWLATIPVGKQTVFTDYTFENYSRLAASPSPSEVLKHVIKDARPASIVRLPVATADTAVINGLIWQGLPGCKVID
;
A
#
# COMPACT_ATOMS: atom_id res chain seq x y z
N MET A 1 57.29 -29.66 -52.25
CA MET A 1 58.19 -28.59 -51.75
C MET A 1 57.52 -28.04 -50.49
N LEU A 2 57.70 -28.62 -49.30
CA LEU A 2 58.92 -28.83 -48.51
C LEU A 2 59.48 -27.51 -47.90
N HIS A 3 59.45 -27.46 -46.55
CA HIS A 3 60.16 -26.57 -45.60
C HIS A 3 59.80 -25.06 -45.62
N ALA A 4 59.20 -24.47 -44.58
CA ALA A 4 59.69 -24.24 -43.20
C ALA A 4 60.79 -23.17 -43.10
N CYS A 5 60.49 -22.05 -42.43
CA CYS A 5 61.43 -21.12 -41.80
C CYS A 5 60.63 -20.25 -40.80
N THR A 6 60.45 -20.72 -39.56
CA THR A 6 61.21 -20.32 -38.35
C THR A 6 60.97 -18.88 -37.92
N THR A 7 60.42 -18.71 -36.71
CA THR A 7 61.13 -18.09 -35.58
C THR A 7 60.30 -18.22 -34.31
N SER A 8 60.91 -18.89 -33.32
CA SER A 8 60.46 -18.98 -31.95
C SER A 8 60.62 -17.63 -31.26
N ILE A 9 59.57 -17.15 -30.59
CA ILE A 9 59.74 -16.31 -29.40
C ILE A 9 58.88 -16.92 -28.29
N LEU A 10 59.59 -17.56 -27.37
CA LEU A 10 59.13 -17.99 -26.07
C LEU A 10 58.92 -16.74 -25.21
N MET A 11 57.68 -16.47 -24.81
CA MET A 11 57.40 -15.64 -23.64
C MET A 11 56.35 -16.33 -22.76
N LEU A 12 56.85 -16.72 -21.60
CA LEU A 12 56.18 -17.19 -20.40
C LEU A 12 55.25 -16.10 -19.84
N ALA A 13 54.02 -16.44 -19.43
CA ALA A 13 53.44 -16.00 -18.15
C ALA A 13 51.92 -16.26 -17.98
N ILE A 14 51.63 -17.04 -16.93
CA ILE A 14 50.57 -16.85 -15.93
C ILE A 14 49.16 -17.37 -16.27
N ALA A 15 48.86 -18.51 -15.64
CA ALA A 15 47.53 -18.99 -15.36
C ALA A 15 46.85 -18.13 -14.27
N VAL A 16 45.59 -17.74 -14.50
CA VAL A 16 44.61 -17.54 -13.43
C VAL A 16 43.29 -18.16 -13.90
N CYS A 17 42.90 -19.24 -13.25
CA CYS A 17 41.56 -19.80 -13.32
C CYS A 17 40.60 -18.89 -12.54
N ALA A 18 39.54 -18.42 -13.19
CA ALA A 18 38.32 -18.00 -12.51
C ALA A 18 37.11 -18.39 -13.39
N CYS A 19 36.45 -19.48 -13.00
CA CYS A 19 35.14 -19.85 -13.52
C CYS A 19 34.12 -18.79 -13.06
N SER A 20 33.42 -18.15 -13.97
CA SER A 20 32.16 -17.47 -13.67
C SER A 20 31.25 -17.48 -14.88
N CYS A 21 30.42 -18.52 -14.94
CA CYS A 21 29.20 -18.53 -15.74
C CYS A 21 28.28 -17.42 -15.24
N ARG A 22 28.09 -16.35 -16.02
CA ARG A 22 27.08 -15.33 -15.72
C ARG A 22 26.03 -15.31 -16.82
N SER A 23 24.85 -15.75 -16.42
CA SER A 23 23.62 -15.86 -17.21
C SER A 23 23.18 -14.49 -17.76
N SER A 24 22.68 -14.54 -18.99
CA SER A 24 22.15 -13.44 -19.78
C SER A 24 20.89 -12.85 -19.15
N LYS A 25 20.90 -11.53 -18.88
CA LYS A 25 19.68 -10.72 -18.87
C LYS A 25 19.95 -9.43 -19.63
N GLN A 26 19.44 -9.45 -20.85
CA GLN A 26 19.31 -8.37 -21.81
C GLN A 26 18.64 -7.15 -21.15
N THR A 27 19.42 -6.11 -20.89
CA THR A 27 18.91 -4.76 -20.65
C THR A 27 18.40 -4.23 -21.99
N GLN A 28 17.09 -4.32 -22.22
CA GLN A 28 16.45 -3.57 -23.29
C GLN A 28 16.45 -2.09 -22.93
N GLN A 29 17.37 -1.38 -23.55
CA GLN A 29 17.34 0.05 -23.78
C GLN A 29 16.14 0.38 -24.66
N LEU A 30 15.10 0.98 -24.08
CA LEU A 30 14.03 1.64 -24.86
C LEU A 30 14.33 3.15 -24.91
N GLN A 31 14.32 3.63 -26.14
CA GLN A 31 14.86 4.89 -26.61
C GLN A 31 14.08 6.10 -26.08
N VAL A 32 14.82 7.09 -25.59
CA VAL A 32 14.35 8.47 -25.45
C VAL A 32 14.23 9.05 -26.86
N SER A 33 13.03 9.49 -27.23
CA SER A 33 12.78 10.32 -28.39
C SER A 33 12.28 11.68 -27.90
N GLU A 34 13.09 12.72 -28.11
CA GLU A 34 12.75 14.12 -27.88
C GLU A 34 11.87 14.66 -29.03
N GLN A 35 10.70 15.23 -28.70
CA GLN A 35 10.18 16.52 -29.20
C GLN A 35 8.89 16.93 -28.41
N PRO A 36 8.36 18.18 -28.45
CA PRO A 36 8.28 19.05 -27.29
C PRO A 36 6.83 19.43 -26.94
N GLY A 37 6.47 19.30 -25.67
CA GLY A 37 5.20 19.81 -25.16
C GLY A 37 5.41 20.15 -23.69
N ARG A 38 5.94 21.35 -23.45
CA ARG A 38 6.08 21.89 -22.10
C ARG A 38 4.69 22.08 -21.50
N ILE A 39 4.29 21.17 -20.62
CA ILE A 39 3.37 21.50 -19.55
C ILE A 39 4.20 21.55 -18.28
N ASP A 40 4.47 22.78 -17.82
CA ASP A 40 4.98 23.03 -16.47
C ASP A 40 3.89 22.55 -15.51
N GLY A 41 4.01 21.30 -15.08
CA GLY A 41 3.18 20.68 -14.07
C GLY A 41 4.09 19.88 -13.19
N ILE A 42 4.72 20.56 -12.22
CA ILE A 42 5.12 19.87 -11.00
C ILE A 42 3.87 19.22 -10.41
N THR A 43 3.59 17.98 -10.81
CA THR A 43 2.82 17.08 -9.96
C THR A 43 3.75 16.82 -8.79
N GLU A 44 3.73 17.75 -7.83
CA GLU A 44 4.17 17.45 -6.48
C GLU A 44 3.30 16.29 -6.04
N THR A 45 3.81 15.06 -6.18
CA THR A 45 3.35 13.95 -5.35
C THR A 45 3.40 14.51 -3.93
N PRO A 46 2.27 14.72 -3.24
CA PRO A 46 2.31 15.21 -1.88
C PRO A 46 3.17 14.21 -1.12
N ALA A 47 4.33 14.66 -0.64
CA ALA A 47 5.14 13.85 0.23
C ALA A 47 4.23 13.50 1.40
N LEU A 48 3.87 12.22 1.52
CA LEU A 48 3.11 11.69 2.64
C LEU A 48 3.82 12.18 3.90
N PRO A 49 3.23 13.05 4.75
CA PRO A 49 3.82 13.36 6.03
C PRO A 49 4.13 12.04 6.75
N GLY A 50 5.36 11.92 7.28
CA GLY A 50 5.90 10.67 7.84
C GLY A 50 5.11 10.06 9.01
N ASP A 51 4.06 10.74 9.46
CA ASP A 51 3.12 10.29 10.50
C ASP A 51 1.83 9.65 9.96
N ILE A 52 1.69 9.48 8.65
CA ILE A 52 0.57 8.73 8.07
C ILE A 52 0.80 7.23 8.31
N ARG A 53 0.25 6.74 9.43
CA ARG A 53 0.34 5.35 9.87
C ARG A 53 -0.68 4.47 9.15
N PHE A 54 -0.35 4.04 7.93
CA PHE A 54 -1.00 2.92 7.25
C PHE A 54 -0.07 1.68 7.15
N ASP A 55 1.04 1.70 7.87
CA ASP A 55 2.09 0.67 7.91
C ASP A 55 1.76 -0.52 8.84
N VAL A 56 0.64 -0.44 9.55
CA VAL A 56 0.15 -1.49 10.44
C VAL A 56 -0.79 -2.41 9.67
N PRO A 57 -0.67 -3.76 9.79
CA PRO A 57 -1.57 -4.69 9.13
C PRO A 57 -3.03 -4.38 9.49
N ALA A 58 -3.91 -4.30 8.49
CA ALA A 58 -5.34 -4.00 8.69
C ALA A 58 -6.01 -4.95 9.69
N SER A 59 -5.66 -6.24 9.64
CA SER A 59 -6.15 -7.28 10.57
C SER A 59 -5.67 -7.13 12.03
N SER A 60 -4.91 -6.09 12.35
CA SER A 60 -4.58 -5.71 13.73
C SER A 60 -5.30 -4.45 14.18
N ILE A 61 -6.20 -3.90 13.36
CA ILE A 61 -6.97 -2.69 13.66
C ILE A 61 -8.45 -3.04 13.78
N ILE A 62 -9.05 -2.62 14.88
CA ILE A 62 -10.51 -2.54 15.01
C ILE A 62 -10.91 -1.07 15.13
N TYR A 63 -12.10 -0.72 14.65
CA TYR A 63 -12.60 0.64 14.75
C TYR A 63 -14.10 0.68 15.04
N ARG A 64 -14.57 1.80 15.60
CA ARG A 64 -16.00 2.14 15.66
C ARG A 64 -16.28 3.30 14.74
N ALA A 65 -17.43 3.26 14.08
CA ALA A 65 -17.91 4.29 13.17
C ALA A 65 -19.45 4.24 13.16
N ASP A 66 -20.09 5.29 12.65
CA ASP A 66 -21.54 5.27 12.42
C ASP A 66 -21.88 4.14 11.42
N PRO A 67 -22.87 3.28 11.72
CA PRO A 67 -23.32 2.23 10.79
C PRO A 67 -23.72 2.74 9.40
N ALA A 68 -24.10 4.02 9.26
CA ALA A 68 -24.43 4.64 7.98
C ALA A 68 -23.25 4.67 6.99
N TYR A 69 -22.00 4.59 7.48
CA TYR A 69 -20.80 4.61 6.64
C TYR A 69 -19.69 3.64 7.09
N ALA A 70 -19.88 2.89 8.17
CA ALA A 70 -18.86 1.99 8.71
C ALA A 70 -18.41 0.88 7.73
N GLN A 71 -19.26 0.55 6.74
CA GLN A 71 -19.01 -0.42 5.68
C GLN A 71 -18.69 0.23 4.33
N ASN A 72 -18.39 1.52 4.31
CA ASN A 72 -17.93 2.20 3.12
C ASN A 72 -16.41 2.20 3.03
N VAL A 73 -15.88 2.35 1.83
CA VAL A 73 -14.44 2.27 1.59
C VAL A 73 -13.71 3.40 2.33
N PRO A 74 -12.80 3.06 3.26
CA PRO A 74 -11.99 4.05 3.96
C PRO A 74 -10.85 4.54 3.06
N VAL A 75 -10.54 5.84 3.15
CA VAL A 75 -9.40 6.47 2.49
C VAL A 75 -8.64 7.36 3.46
N GLY A 76 -7.39 7.67 3.17
CA GLY A 76 -6.60 8.60 3.98
C GLY A 76 -6.65 10.01 3.40
N VAL A 77 -6.77 11.02 4.26
CA VAL A 77 -6.68 12.44 3.87
C VAL A 77 -5.54 13.17 4.59
N THR A 78 -5.08 14.30 4.06
CA THR A 78 -4.17 15.18 4.81
C THR A 78 -4.79 15.57 6.16
N PRO A 79 -4.00 16.02 7.15
CA PRO A 79 -4.54 16.54 8.41
C PRO A 79 -5.58 17.66 8.24
N SER A 80 -5.45 18.46 7.18
CA SER A 80 -6.42 19.49 6.79
C SER A 80 -7.71 18.95 6.16
N GLY A 81 -7.73 17.69 5.72
CA GLY A 81 -8.83 17.07 4.99
C GLY A 81 -8.95 17.48 3.51
N ASN A 82 -8.05 18.33 3.01
CA ASN A 82 -8.19 18.95 1.67
C ASN A 82 -7.58 18.14 0.53
N ALA A 83 -6.86 17.06 0.82
CA ALA A 83 -6.32 16.17 -0.21
C ALA A 83 -6.34 14.71 0.27
N VAL A 84 -6.61 13.80 -0.66
CA VAL A 84 -6.50 12.36 -0.42
C VAL A 84 -5.04 11.93 -0.58
N ILE A 85 -4.55 11.19 0.40
CA ILE A 85 -3.16 10.73 0.52
C ILE A 85 -3.04 9.21 0.42
N TYR A 86 -4.14 8.48 0.62
CA TYR A 86 -4.18 7.03 0.50
C TYR A 86 -5.50 6.63 -0.16
N VAL A 87 -5.40 5.86 -1.24
CA VAL A 87 -6.53 5.26 -1.96
C VAL A 87 -6.29 3.76 -2.02
N PRO A 88 -7.20 2.91 -1.52
CA PRO A 88 -7.03 1.47 -1.61
C PRO A 88 -7.13 0.99 -3.06
N SER A 89 -6.48 -0.14 -3.36
CA SER A 89 -6.72 -0.83 -4.62
C SER A 89 -8.12 -1.47 -4.63
N PRO A 90 -8.78 -1.64 -5.80
CA PRO A 90 -10.05 -2.37 -5.86
C PRO A 90 -9.95 -3.77 -5.24
N SER A 91 -8.81 -4.45 -5.39
CA SER A 91 -8.55 -5.76 -4.77
C SER A 91 -8.53 -5.72 -3.24
N ASP A 92 -8.09 -4.62 -2.61
CA ASP A 92 -8.12 -4.49 -1.15
C ASP A 92 -9.56 -4.40 -0.63
N ALA A 93 -10.48 -3.87 -1.45
CA ALA A 93 -11.90 -3.77 -1.14
C ALA A 93 -12.70 -5.05 -1.44
N ALA A 94 -12.04 -6.15 -1.82
CA ALA A 94 -12.71 -7.43 -2.05
C ALA A 94 -13.33 -8.00 -0.76
N ALA A 95 -12.84 -7.60 0.41
CA ALA A 95 -13.39 -7.98 1.71
C ALA A 95 -13.87 -6.75 2.48
N ALA A 96 -15.16 -6.71 2.81
CA ALA A 96 -15.71 -5.69 3.68
C ALA A 96 -15.24 -5.87 5.14
N PRO A 97 -15.26 -4.80 5.96
CA PRO A 97 -14.95 -4.87 7.38
C PRO A 97 -15.87 -5.86 8.10
N VAL A 98 -15.32 -6.62 9.03
CA VAL A 98 -16.07 -7.69 9.71
C VAL A 98 -16.69 -7.13 11.00
N PRO A 99 -18.02 -7.23 11.22
CA PRO A 99 -18.64 -6.74 12.44
C PRO A 99 -18.16 -7.53 13.67
N LEU A 100 -18.00 -6.81 14.78
CA LEU A 100 -17.56 -7.32 16.08
C LEU A 100 -18.53 -6.85 17.19
N ALA A 101 -18.27 -7.28 18.42
CA ALA A 101 -19.00 -6.85 19.61
C ALA A 101 -18.90 -5.33 19.82
N ASP A 102 -19.88 -4.77 20.54
CA ASP A 102 -19.92 -3.36 20.99
C ASP A 102 -19.74 -2.32 19.86
N GLY A 103 -20.22 -2.66 18.66
CA GLY A 103 -20.22 -1.78 17.48
C GLY A 103 -18.84 -1.62 16.82
N TYR A 104 -17.86 -2.44 17.19
CA TYR A 104 -16.57 -2.48 16.53
C TYR A 104 -16.64 -3.22 15.18
N TRP A 105 -15.69 -2.90 14.32
CA TRP A 105 -15.45 -3.56 13.04
C TRP A 105 -13.96 -3.92 12.94
N LEU A 106 -13.64 -5.14 12.50
CA LEU A 106 -12.29 -5.53 12.12
C LEU A 106 -11.99 -4.96 10.73
N ALA A 107 -10.92 -4.17 10.64
CA ALA A 107 -10.52 -3.56 9.39
C ALA A 107 -9.92 -4.61 8.42
N THR A 108 -10.30 -4.51 7.14
CA THR A 108 -9.72 -5.27 6.02
C THR A 108 -8.79 -4.41 5.17
N ILE A 109 -8.99 -3.10 5.23
CA ILE A 109 -8.14 -2.05 4.64
C ILE A 109 -7.55 -1.24 5.80
N PRO A 110 -6.30 -0.74 5.71
CA PRO A 110 -5.72 0.10 6.75
C PRO A 110 -6.63 1.27 7.17
N VAL A 111 -6.87 1.38 8.49
CA VAL A 111 -7.62 2.48 9.12
C VAL A 111 -6.72 3.16 10.15
N GLY A 112 -6.65 4.49 10.11
CA GLY A 112 -5.82 5.29 10.99
C GLY A 112 -6.44 6.66 11.27
N LYS A 113 -5.72 7.51 12.02
CA LYS A 113 -6.21 8.84 12.45
C LYS A 113 -6.71 9.71 11.29
N GLN A 114 -6.06 9.60 10.15
CA GLN A 114 -6.36 10.37 8.96
C GLN A 114 -7.43 9.72 8.06
N THR A 115 -8.07 8.63 8.52
CA THR A 115 -9.12 7.95 7.77
C THR A 115 -10.40 8.79 7.73
N VAL A 116 -11.00 8.83 6.53
CA VAL A 116 -12.39 9.22 6.27
C VAL A 116 -13.07 8.13 5.46
N PHE A 117 -14.39 8.13 5.44
CA PHE A 117 -15.18 7.20 4.62
C PHE A 117 -15.73 7.88 3.37
N THR A 118 -15.77 7.12 2.27
CA THR A 118 -16.36 7.56 0.99
C THR A 118 -17.80 7.07 0.86
N ASP A 119 -18.53 7.50 -0.16
CA ASP A 119 -19.84 6.92 -0.52
C ASP A 119 -19.70 5.60 -1.33
N TYR A 120 -18.47 5.20 -1.66
CA TYR A 120 -18.22 3.90 -2.28
C TYR A 120 -18.48 2.75 -1.30
N THR A 121 -19.33 1.83 -1.71
CA THR A 121 -19.46 0.53 -1.05
C THR A 121 -18.29 -0.38 -1.45
N PHE A 122 -17.88 -1.30 -0.57
CA PHE A 122 -16.86 -2.30 -0.89
C PHE A 122 -17.25 -3.14 -2.12
N GLU A 123 -18.53 -3.51 -2.24
CA GLU A 123 -19.03 -4.27 -3.39
C GLU A 123 -18.82 -3.51 -4.72
N ASN A 124 -19.18 -2.23 -4.79
CA ASN A 124 -19.05 -1.47 -6.03
C ASN A 124 -17.59 -1.13 -6.32
N TYR A 125 -16.83 -0.77 -5.30
CA TYR A 125 -15.43 -0.37 -5.45
C TYR A 125 -14.53 -1.53 -5.90
N SER A 126 -14.76 -2.74 -5.37
CA SER A 126 -13.96 -3.92 -5.73
C SER A 126 -14.11 -4.38 -7.17
N ARG A 127 -15.17 -3.94 -7.86
CA ARG A 127 -15.41 -4.22 -9.29
C ARG A 127 -14.72 -3.23 -10.22
N LEU A 128 -14.13 -2.16 -9.71
CA LEU A 128 -13.41 -1.18 -10.53
C LEU A 128 -12.16 -1.82 -11.13
N ALA A 129 -11.86 -1.47 -12.38
CA ALA A 129 -10.66 -1.96 -13.06
C ALA A 129 -9.36 -1.38 -12.47
N ALA A 130 -9.44 -0.18 -11.89
CA ALA A 130 -8.33 0.51 -11.25
C ALA A 130 -8.87 1.47 -10.17
N SER A 131 -8.02 1.85 -9.22
CA SER A 131 -8.36 2.88 -8.23
C SER A 131 -8.67 4.22 -8.92
N PRO A 132 -9.72 4.95 -8.50
CA PRO A 132 -9.94 6.32 -8.93
C PRO A 132 -8.78 7.24 -8.50
N SER A 133 -8.65 8.40 -9.15
CA SER A 133 -7.63 9.38 -8.75
C SER A 133 -7.92 9.96 -7.36
N PRO A 134 -6.91 10.45 -6.61
CA PRO A 134 -7.13 11.08 -5.32
C PRO A 134 -8.13 12.25 -5.36
N SER A 135 -8.12 13.04 -6.44
CA SER A 135 -9.05 14.15 -6.64
C SER A 135 -10.49 13.69 -6.91
N GLU A 136 -10.68 12.53 -7.54
CA GLU A 136 -12.00 11.93 -7.72
C GLU A 136 -12.53 11.38 -6.39
N VAL A 137 -11.70 10.61 -5.69
CA VAL A 137 -12.04 10.07 -4.36
C VAL A 137 -12.45 11.18 -3.40
N LEU A 138 -11.77 12.33 -3.43
CA LEU A 138 -12.10 13.46 -2.55
C LEU A 138 -13.55 13.95 -2.72
N LYS A 139 -14.13 13.88 -3.93
CA LYS A 139 -15.52 14.26 -4.20
C LYS A 139 -16.53 13.29 -3.58
N HIS A 140 -16.10 12.06 -3.36
CA HIS A 140 -16.88 10.98 -2.79
C HIS A 140 -16.73 10.85 -1.28
N VAL A 141 -15.90 11.68 -0.63
CA VAL A 141 -15.76 11.68 0.83
C VAL A 141 -17.08 12.13 1.47
N ILE A 142 -17.63 11.29 2.35
CA ILE A 142 -18.80 11.65 3.16
C ILE A 142 -18.34 12.66 4.21
N LYS A 143 -19.02 13.81 4.25
CA LYS A 143 -18.70 14.87 5.19
C LYS A 143 -18.74 14.36 6.64
N ASP A 144 -17.70 14.68 7.40
CA ASP A 144 -17.52 14.31 8.81
C ASP A 144 -17.50 12.80 9.12
N ALA A 145 -17.53 11.94 8.09
CA ALA A 145 -17.50 10.49 8.27
C ALA A 145 -16.09 10.00 8.62
N ARG A 146 -15.84 9.90 9.92
CA ARG A 146 -14.57 9.43 10.50
C ARG A 146 -14.81 8.30 11.49
N PRO A 147 -13.80 7.47 11.77
CA PRO A 147 -13.86 6.54 12.90
C PRO A 147 -14.02 7.32 14.21
N ALA A 148 -14.94 6.89 15.06
CA ALA A 148 -15.12 7.41 16.42
C ALA A 148 -14.07 6.86 17.39
N SER A 149 -13.51 5.69 17.10
CA SER A 149 -12.42 5.08 17.87
C SER A 149 -11.64 4.14 16.97
N ILE A 150 -10.32 4.10 17.13
CA ILE A 150 -9.43 3.19 16.42
C ILE A 150 -8.55 2.53 17.47
N VAL A 151 -8.50 1.19 17.44
CA VAL A 151 -7.78 0.40 18.43
C VAL A 151 -6.91 -0.60 17.69
N ARG A 152 -5.63 -0.62 18.07
CA ARG A 152 -4.68 -1.63 17.64
C ARG A 152 -4.68 -2.80 18.61
N LEU A 153 -4.92 -3.99 18.08
CA LEU A 153 -4.83 -5.26 18.77
C LEU A 153 -3.37 -5.58 19.13
N PRO A 154 -3.12 -6.31 20.23
CA PRO A 154 -1.77 -6.73 20.62
C PRO A 154 -1.12 -7.67 19.59
N VAL A 155 -1.93 -8.45 18.88
CA VAL A 155 -1.51 -9.39 17.83
C VAL A 155 -2.51 -9.31 16.68
N ALA A 156 -2.03 -9.32 15.44
CA ALA A 156 -2.88 -9.39 14.26
C ALA A 156 -3.60 -10.75 14.20
N THR A 157 -4.92 -10.74 14.06
CA THR A 157 -5.72 -11.96 13.93
C THR A 157 -7.02 -11.66 13.20
N ALA A 158 -7.54 -12.64 12.46
CA ALA A 158 -8.88 -12.59 11.87
C ALA A 158 -9.92 -13.37 12.70
N ASP A 159 -9.51 -13.99 13.81
CA ASP A 159 -10.40 -14.75 14.69
C ASP A 159 -11.28 -13.79 15.50
N THR A 160 -12.53 -13.64 15.05
CA THR A 160 -13.50 -12.75 15.68
C THR A 160 -13.87 -13.19 17.10
N ALA A 161 -13.76 -14.47 17.46
CA ALA A 161 -14.04 -14.93 18.82
C ALA A 161 -12.96 -14.43 19.79
N VAL A 162 -11.69 -14.48 19.38
CA VAL A 162 -10.57 -13.92 20.15
C VAL A 162 -10.73 -12.40 20.31
N ILE A 163 -11.04 -11.70 19.23
CA ILE A 163 -11.19 -10.23 19.25
C ILE A 163 -12.38 -9.82 20.12
N ASN A 164 -13.53 -10.49 20.00
CA ASN A 164 -14.70 -10.22 20.84
C ASN A 164 -14.41 -10.50 22.32
N GLY A 165 -13.61 -11.53 22.62
CA GLY A 165 -13.12 -11.77 23.97
C GLY A 165 -12.33 -10.59 24.54
N LEU A 166 -11.47 -9.96 23.74
CA LEU A 166 -10.75 -8.75 24.14
C LEU A 166 -11.70 -7.56 24.35
N ILE A 167 -12.68 -7.37 23.45
CA ILE A 167 -13.67 -6.29 23.57
C ILE A 167 -14.43 -6.39 24.89
N TRP A 168 -14.96 -7.57 25.23
CA TRP A 168 -15.71 -7.79 26.48
C TRP A 168 -14.87 -7.64 27.75
N GLN A 169 -13.55 -7.86 27.66
CA GLN A 169 -12.62 -7.67 28.77
C GLN A 169 -12.15 -6.20 28.92
N GLY A 170 -12.65 -5.29 28.09
CA GLY A 170 -12.23 -3.88 28.12
C GLY A 170 -10.93 -3.61 27.37
N LEU A 171 -10.63 -4.39 26.32
CA LEU A 171 -9.49 -4.23 25.41
C LEU A 171 -8.11 -4.27 26.11
N PRO A 172 -7.81 -5.26 26.97
CA PRO A 172 -6.54 -5.33 27.67
C PRO A 172 -5.36 -5.47 26.68
N GLY A 173 -4.29 -4.71 26.93
CA GLY A 173 -3.08 -4.72 26.09
C GLY A 173 -3.26 -4.14 24.69
N CYS A 174 -4.47 -3.67 24.34
CA CYS A 174 -4.71 -2.96 23.09
C CYS A 174 -4.27 -1.50 23.21
N LYS A 175 -3.92 -0.89 22.08
CA LYS A 175 -3.52 0.52 22.02
C LYS A 175 -4.56 1.35 21.28
N VAL A 176 -5.11 2.36 21.92
CA VAL A 176 -5.93 3.37 21.25
C VAL A 176 -5.05 4.24 20.34
N ILE A 177 -5.54 4.50 19.13
CA ILE A 177 -4.88 5.37 18.15
C ILE A 177 -5.65 6.69 18.12
N ASP A 178 -5.03 7.73 18.68
CA ASP A 178 -5.56 9.10 18.75
C ASP A 178 -4.97 10.03 17.68
#